data_AF-A0A0G0KBF8-F1
#
_entry.id   AF-A0A0G0KBF8-F1
#
_cell.length_a   1.000
_cell.length_b   1.000
_cell.length_c   1.000
_cell.angle_alpha   90.00
_cell.angle_beta   90.00
_cell.angle_gamma   90.00
#
_symmetry.space_group_name_H-M   'P 1'
#
loop_
_entity.id
_entity.type
_entity.pdbx_description
1 polymer ?
#
loop_
_entity_poly.entity_id
_entity_poly.type
_entity_poly.pdbx_seq_one_letter_code
_entity_poly.pdbx_strand_id
1 'polypeptide(L)'
;MDNRPIGIFDSGLGGLTVVKEIKKILPNEQIIYLGDTARVPYGTRGKETVIRFALEDALFLTKFKIKCLVIACNTASAFAYQEVAKMVGIPVIDMIIPGSIGALRDGKTKKIAVI
;
A
#
# COMPACT_ATOMS: atom_id res chain seq x y z
N MET A 1 3.60 20.51 -13.17
CA MET A 1 2.87 19.34 -12.63
C MET A 1 3.76 18.13 -12.76
N ASP A 2 3.75 17.25 -11.76
CA ASP A 2 4.48 16.00 -11.81
C ASP A 2 3.58 14.89 -12.40
N ASN A 3 3.84 14.53 -13.65
CA ASN A 3 3.04 13.57 -14.41
C ASN A 3 3.48 12.10 -14.20
N ARG A 4 4.43 11.85 -13.30
CA ARG A 4 4.83 10.49 -12.94
C ARG A 4 3.67 9.72 -12.29
N PRO A 5 3.55 8.41 -12.50
CA PRO A 5 2.46 7.61 -11.96
C PRO A 5 2.53 7.42 -10.44
N ILE A 6 1.40 7.09 -9.82
CA ILE A 6 1.33 6.52 -8.47
C ILE A 6 1.55 5.00 -8.59
N GLY A 7 2.54 4.48 -7.87
CA GLY A 7 2.77 3.04 -7.76
C GLY A 7 1.94 2.46 -6.63
N ILE A 8 1.30 1.32 -6.86
CA ILE A 8 0.48 0.64 -5.86
C ILE A 8 0.85 -0.84 -5.90
N PHE A 9 1.15 -1.44 -4.75
CA PHE A 9 1.27 -2.90 -4.69
C PHE A 9 0.37 -3.53 -3.62
N ASP A 10 -0.02 -4.77 -3.86
CA ASP A 10 -0.74 -5.64 -2.94
C ASP A 10 -0.22 -7.07 -3.06
N SER A 11 -0.42 -7.89 -2.04
CA SER A 11 -0.14 -9.33 -2.05
C SER A 11 -1.03 -10.15 -2.99
N GLY A 12 -2.05 -9.52 -3.59
CA GLY A 12 -3.04 -10.17 -4.43
C GLY A 12 -3.78 -9.14 -5.28
N LEU A 13 -5.11 -9.26 -5.33
CA LEU A 13 -5.99 -8.38 -6.12
C LEU A 13 -6.88 -7.47 -5.26
N GLY A 14 -6.84 -7.61 -3.92
CA GLY A 14 -7.69 -6.85 -3.00
C GLY A 14 -7.45 -5.35 -3.07
N GLY A 15 -6.19 -4.97 -3.33
CA GLY A 15 -5.76 -3.58 -3.52
C GLY A 15 -6.38 -2.88 -4.73
N LEU A 16 -7.06 -3.59 -5.64
CA LEU A 16 -7.86 -2.95 -6.69
C LEU A 16 -9.01 -2.09 -6.13
N THR A 17 -9.46 -2.37 -4.90
CA THR A 17 -10.42 -1.50 -4.19
C THR A 17 -9.81 -0.12 -3.90
N VAL A 18 -8.53 -0.07 -3.51
CA VAL A 18 -7.77 1.17 -3.33
C VAL A 18 -7.59 1.90 -4.66
N VAL A 19 -7.24 1.19 -5.73
CA VAL A 19 -7.13 1.75 -7.09
C VAL A 19 -8.45 2.43 -7.51
N LYS A 20 -9.59 1.76 -7.26
CA LYS A 20 -10.92 2.28 -7.59
C LYS A 20 -11.20 3.61 -6.89
N GLU A 21 -10.95 3.71 -5.58
CA GLU A 21 -11.18 4.94 -4.84
C GLU A 21 -10.19 6.06 -5.21
N ILE A 22 -8.93 5.73 -5.48
CA ILE A 22 -7.96 6.72 -5.98
C ILE A 22 -8.42 7.29 -7.31
N LYS A 23 -8.83 6.45 -8.28
CA LYS A 23 -9.34 6.94 -9.58
C LYS A 23 -10.58 7.82 -9.45
N LYS A 24 -11.41 7.57 -8.44
CA LYS A 24 -12.61 8.38 -8.17
C LYS A 24 -12.24 9.79 -7.68
N ILE A 25 -11.24 9.91 -6.81
CA ILE A 25 -10.84 11.19 -6.18
C ILE A 25 -9.80 11.93 -7.05
N LEU A 26 -8.92 11.19 -7.72
CA LEU A 26 -7.81 11.68 -8.53
C LEU A 26 -7.90 11.12 -9.97
N PRO A 27 -8.92 11.51 -10.76
CA PRO A 27 -9.21 10.90 -12.06
C PRO A 27 -8.12 11.11 -13.12
N ASN A 28 -7.27 12.13 -12.93
CA ASN A 28 -6.21 12.48 -13.87
C ASN A 28 -4.86 11.82 -13.52
N GLU A 29 -4.78 11.08 -12.42
CA GLU A 29 -3.54 10.41 -12.01
C GLU A 29 -3.34 9.09 -12.73
N GLN A 30 -2.12 8.87 -13.23
CA GLN A 30 -1.74 7.57 -13.77
C GLN A 30 -1.38 6.62 -12.62
N ILE A 31 -1.82 5.36 -12.72
CA ILE A 31 -1.59 4.34 -11.69
C ILE A 31 -0.88 3.15 -12.32
N ILE A 32 0.16 2.67 -11.65
CA ILE A 32 0.79 1.37 -11.92
C ILE A 32 0.51 0.48 -10.73
N TYR A 33 -0.22 -0.61 -10.98
CA TYR A 33 -0.60 -1.58 -9.96
C TYR A 33 0.19 -2.88 -10.12
N LEU A 34 0.76 -3.37 -9.03
CA LEU A 34 1.40 -4.67 -8.94
C LEU A 34 0.62 -5.54 -7.94
N GLY A 35 0.06 -6.65 -8.42
CA GLY A 35 -0.53 -7.67 -7.57
C GLY A 35 0.39 -8.88 -7.48
N ASP A 36 0.97 -9.13 -6.30
CA ASP A 36 1.91 -10.22 -6.08
C ASP A 36 1.23 -11.59 -5.85
N THR A 37 0.41 -11.97 -6.82
CA THR A 37 -0.40 -13.19 -6.77
C THR A 37 0.42 -14.47 -6.72
N ALA A 38 1.70 -14.45 -7.12
CA ALA A 38 2.58 -15.62 -7.08
C ALA A 38 2.97 -16.03 -5.65
N ARG A 39 2.94 -15.09 -4.68
CA ARG A 39 3.36 -15.34 -3.29
C ARG A 39 2.21 -15.17 -2.28
N VAL A 40 0.98 -15.01 -2.77
CA VAL A 40 -0.24 -14.92 -1.95
C VAL A 40 -0.46 -16.19 -1.09
N PRO A 41 -1.04 -16.10 0.11
CA PRO A 41 -1.28 -14.88 0.90
C PRO A 41 -0.04 -14.49 1.73
N TYR A 42 0.15 -13.19 1.96
CA TYR A 42 1.18 -12.69 2.88
C TYR A 42 0.85 -12.98 4.35
N GLY A 43 -0.44 -13.03 4.70
CA GLY A 43 -0.90 -13.17 6.10
C GLY A 43 -0.45 -14.46 6.80
N THR A 44 -0.09 -15.50 6.05
CA THR A 44 0.40 -16.78 6.61
C THR A 44 1.92 -16.89 6.63
N ARG A 45 2.64 -15.81 6.28
CA ARG A 45 4.11 -15.79 6.17
C ARG A 45 4.73 -15.14 7.40
N GLY A 46 5.97 -15.52 7.70
CA GLY A 46 6.77 -14.88 8.75
C GLY A 46 7.10 -13.43 8.39
N LYS A 47 7.32 -12.60 9.43
CA LYS A 47 7.57 -11.16 9.30
C LYS A 47 8.71 -10.86 8.34
N GLU A 48 9.86 -11.54 8.45
CA GLU A 48 11.01 -11.29 7.58
C GLU A 48 10.70 -11.61 6.12
N THR A 49 9.87 -12.62 5.88
CA THR A 49 9.45 -13.00 4.52
C THR A 49 8.56 -11.93 3.90
N VAL A 50 7.61 -11.39 4.67
CA VAL A 50 6.73 -10.29 4.21
C VAL A 50 7.55 -9.03 3.91
N ILE A 51 8.51 -8.68 4.77
CA ILE A 51 9.41 -7.54 4.54
C ILE A 51 10.18 -7.71 3.24
N ARG A 52 10.77 -8.89 3.01
CA ARG A 52 11.51 -9.17 1.77
C ARG A 52 10.63 -9.00 0.55
N PHE A 53 9.45 -9.63 0.53
CA PHE A 53 8.57 -9.54 -0.63
C PHE A 53 8.08 -8.11 -0.89
N ALA A 54 7.70 -7.37 0.16
CA ALA A 54 7.29 -5.98 0.05
C ALA A 54 8.41 -5.08 -0.49
N LEU A 55 9.67 -5.32 -0.09
CA LEU A 55 10.83 -4.59 -0.64
C LEU A 55 11.06 -4.93 -2.12
N GLU A 56 10.95 -6.19 -2.52
CA GLU A 56 11.07 -6.62 -3.92
C GLU A 56 10.00 -5.94 -4.80
N ASP A 57 8.75 -5.92 -4.34
CA ASP A 57 7.61 -5.29 -5.03
C ASP A 57 7.80 -3.77 -5.16
N ALA A 58 8.17 -3.12 -4.06
CA ALA A 58 8.39 -1.68 -4.00
C ALA A 58 9.54 -1.26 -4.93
N LEU A 59 10.69 -1.95 -4.86
CA LEU A 59 11.84 -1.69 -5.72
C LEU A 59 11.57 -2.00 -7.20
N PHE A 60 10.70 -2.97 -7.49
CA PHE A 60 10.26 -3.19 -8.86
C PHE A 60 9.45 -1.99 -9.38
N LEU A 61 8.51 -1.48 -8.58
CA LEU A 61 7.68 -0.34 -8.96
C LEU A 61 8.48 0.97 -9.15
N THR A 62 9.57 1.19 -8.40
CA THR A 62 10.40 2.39 -8.58
C THR A 62 11.04 2.47 -9.98
N LYS A 63 11.23 1.34 -10.66
CA LYS A 63 11.75 1.30 -12.04
C LYS A 63 10.85 2.03 -13.05
N PHE A 64 9.56 2.16 -12.73
CA PHE A 64 8.59 2.89 -13.56
C PHE A 64 8.55 4.39 -13.26
N LYS A 65 9.50 4.90 -12.47
CA LYS A 65 9.61 6.32 -12.10
C LYS A 65 8.33 6.85 -11.45
N ILE A 66 7.76 6.10 -10.51
CA ILE A 66 6.59 6.53 -9.73
C ILE A 66 6.93 7.74 -8.85
N LYS A 67 5.97 8.63 -8.60
CA LYS A 67 6.14 9.79 -7.68
C LYS A 67 5.77 9.50 -6.23
N CYS A 68 4.96 8.47 -6.02
CA CYS A 68 4.50 8.03 -4.71
C CYS A 68 4.21 6.53 -4.77
N LEU A 69 4.42 5.84 -3.65
CA LEU A 69 4.12 4.43 -3.47
C LEU A 69 2.98 4.24 -2.47
N VAL A 70 2.00 3.41 -2.80
CA VAL A 70 0.92 2.99 -1.90
C VAL A 70 1.06 1.49 -1.63
N ILE A 71 1.19 1.14 -0.35
CA ILE A 71 1.14 -0.24 0.12
C ILE A 71 -0.33 -0.59 0.36
N ALA A 72 -1.00 -1.23 -0.60
CA ALA A 72 -2.43 -1.55 -0.49
C ALA A 72 -2.72 -2.83 0.32
N CYS A 73 -1.68 -3.61 0.68
CA CYS A 73 -1.80 -4.79 1.54
C CYS A 73 -1.73 -4.40 3.03
N ASN A 74 -2.72 -4.80 3.83
CA ASN A 74 -2.71 -4.57 5.29
C ASN A 74 -1.54 -5.30 5.98
N THR A 75 -1.25 -6.54 5.59
CA THR A 75 -0.13 -7.32 6.16
C THR A 75 1.22 -6.68 5.85
N ALA A 76 1.43 -6.22 4.61
CA ALA A 76 2.66 -5.51 4.25
C ALA A 76 2.75 -4.14 4.96
N SER A 77 1.63 -3.43 5.08
CA SER A 77 1.56 -2.17 5.86
C SER A 77 1.99 -2.40 7.31
N ALA A 78 1.53 -3.49 7.94
CA ALA A 78 1.83 -3.80 9.34
C ALA A 78 3.30 -4.16 9.58
N PHE A 79 3.92 -4.89 8.65
CA PHE A 79 5.25 -5.46 8.88
C PHE A 79 6.40 -4.75 8.18
N ALA A 80 6.16 -4.07 7.06
CA ALA A 80 7.22 -3.65 6.14
C ALA A 80 7.23 -2.15 5.80
N TYR A 81 6.28 -1.35 6.33
CA TYR A 81 6.18 0.07 5.98
C TYR A 81 7.49 0.84 6.24
N GLN A 82 8.12 0.64 7.41
CA GLN A 82 9.33 1.40 7.76
C GLN A 82 10.51 1.07 6.85
N GLU A 83 10.69 -0.20 6.54
CA GLU A 83 11.75 -0.71 5.69
C GLU A 83 11.56 -0.25 4.24
N VAL A 84 10.32 -0.33 3.72
CA VAL A 84 9.97 0.17 2.38
C VAL A 84 10.19 1.67 2.30
N ALA A 85 9.68 2.46 3.25
CA ALA A 85 9.81 3.91 3.25
C ALA A 85 11.27 4.37 3.28
N LYS A 86 12.13 3.71 4.08
CA LYS A 86 13.58 3.99 4.11
C LYS A 86 14.26 3.65 2.78
N MET A 87 13.82 2.59 2.10
CA MET A 87 14.47 2.08 0.90
C MET A 87 14.15 2.91 -0.36
N VAL A 88 12.89 3.32 -0.55
CA VAL A 88 12.45 3.87 -1.85
C VAL A 88 12.68 5.38 -2.01
N GLY A 89 12.90 6.13 -0.92
CA GLY A 89 13.22 7.57 -0.98
C GLY A 89 12.15 8.48 -1.58
N ILE A 90 10.92 7.97 -1.76
CA ILE A 90 9.73 8.70 -2.23
C ILE A 90 8.61 8.59 -1.18
N PRO A 91 7.57 9.44 -1.23
CA PRO A 91 6.44 9.31 -0.31
C PRO A 91 5.80 7.92 -0.37
N VAL A 92 5.64 7.30 0.79
CA VAL A 92 4.99 5.99 0.97
C VAL A 92 3.74 6.16 1.82
N ILE A 93 2.64 5.54 1.39
CA ILE A 93 1.35 5.55 2.09
C ILE A 93 0.96 4.11 2.42
N ASP A 94 0.61 3.85 3.69
CA ASP A 94 0.10 2.56 4.16
C ASP A 94 -1.43 2.57 4.39
N MET A 95 -2.03 1.41 4.66
CA MET A 95 -3.47 1.29 4.92
C MET A 95 -3.88 1.45 6.40
N ILE A 96 -2.94 1.38 7.34
CA ILE A 96 -3.22 1.32 8.78
C ILE A 96 -3.42 2.72 9.36
N ILE A 97 -2.49 3.65 9.12
CA ILE A 97 -2.58 5.01 9.68
C ILE A 97 -3.83 5.73 9.15
N PRO A 98 -4.12 5.77 7.84
CA PRO A 98 -5.32 6.43 7.34
C PRO A 98 -6.61 5.79 7.84
N GLY A 99 -6.65 4.45 7.92
CA GLY A 99 -7.79 3.72 8.47
C GLY A 99 -8.03 4.04 9.95
N SER A 100 -6.96 4.12 10.74
CA SER A 100 -7.02 4.46 12.16
C SER A 100 -7.51 5.90 12.38
N ILE A 101 -6.99 6.86 11.59
CA ILE A 101 -7.45 8.26 11.62
C ILE A 101 -8.93 8.34 11.24
N GLY A 102 -9.36 7.64 10.18
CA GLY A 102 -10.75 7.59 9.77
C GLY A 102 -11.66 7.04 10.87
N ALA A 103 -11.27 5.94 11.52
CA ALA A 103 -12.03 5.34 12.61
C ALA A 103 -12.17 6.28 13.82
N LEU A 104 -11.12 7.01 14.17
CA LEU A 104 -11.16 8.00 15.25
C LEU A 104 -12.02 9.21 14.91
N ARG A 105 -11.98 9.67 13.66
CA ARG A 105 -12.76 10.83 13.19
C ARG A 105 -14.24 10.51 13.09
N ASP A 106 -14.59 9.36 12.52
CA ASP A 106 -15.97 9.01 12.15
C ASP A 106 -16.67 8.17 13.22
N GLY A 107 -15.91 7.64 14.20
CA GLY A 107 -16.41 6.84 15.30
C GLY A 107 -17.33 7.62 16.24
N LYS A 108 -18.55 7.11 16.44
CA LYS A 108 -19.53 7.70 17.38
C LYS A 108 -19.25 7.36 18.85
N THR A 109 -18.45 6.33 19.09
CA THR A 109 -18.09 5.86 20.44
C THR A 109 -16.59 5.65 20.56
N LYS A 110 -16.07 5.55 21.78
CA LYS A 110 -14.66 5.24 22.05
C LYS A 110 -14.31 3.74 21.90
N LYS A 111 -15.15 2.96 21.22
CA LYS A 111 -14.95 1.52 20.97
C LYS A 111 -14.75 1.30 19.48
N ILE A 112 -13.58 0.81 19.09
CA ILE A 112 -13.19 0.54 17.70
C ILE A 112 -12.80 -0.93 17.59
N ALA A 113 -13.32 -1.61 16.58
CA ALA A 113 -12.94 -2.97 16.21
C ALA A 113 -12.23 -2.96 14.85
N VAL A 114 -11.21 -3.80 14.70
CA VAL A 114 -10.45 -4.01 13.46
C VAL A 114 -10.43 -5.51 13.18
N ILE A 115 -10.58 -5.88 11.90
CA ILE A 115 -10.62 -7.27 11.42
C ILE A 115 -9.56 -7.53 10.36
#